data_AF-A0A271JIB7-F1
#
_entry.id   AF-A0A271JIB7-F1
#
_cell.length_a   1.000
_cell.length_b   1.000
_cell.length_c   1.000
_cell.angle_alpha   90.00
_cell.angle_beta   90.00
_cell.angle_gamma   90.00
#
_symmetry.space_group_name_H-M   'P 1'
#
loop_
_entity.id
_entity.type
_entity.pdbx_description
1 polymer ?
#
loop_
_entity_poly.entity_id
_entity_poly.type
_entity_poly.pdbx_seq_one_letter_code
_entity_poly.pdbx_strand_id
1 'polypeptide(L)'
;MPLPRLDDDGQSVTLDLHGVRVADALDLAHSVVVQAARYGRHTVRLIHGTSTADRGVAQTIKGALHDALEEGAFDRHVTSSFRGEGMLTLGIAPAPSPRPGRLRLADLR
;
A
#
# COMPACT_ATOMS: atom_id res chain seq x y z
N MET A 1 1.47 7.02 -18.61
CA MET A 1 2.53 6.58 -17.69
C MET A 1 2.22 5.16 -17.26
N PRO A 2 3.17 4.22 -17.24
CA PRO A 2 2.89 2.85 -16.82
C PRO A 2 2.57 2.78 -15.32
N LEU A 3 1.54 2.03 -14.97
CA LEU A 3 1.11 1.71 -13.60
C LEU A 3 1.40 0.23 -13.33
N PRO A 4 1.66 -0.18 -12.07
CA PRO A 4 1.77 0.66 -10.87
C PRO A 4 3.06 1.49 -10.82
N ARG A 5 3.07 2.53 -9.97
CA ARG A 5 4.26 3.36 -9.72
C ARG A 5 4.61 3.35 -8.24
N LEU A 6 5.88 3.11 -7.92
CA LEU A 6 6.41 3.23 -6.57
C LEU A 6 7.39 4.39 -6.49
N ASP A 7 7.23 5.23 -5.47
CA ASP A 7 8.15 6.28 -5.09
C ASP A 7 8.57 6.13 -3.61
N ASP A 8 9.83 6.40 -3.33
CA ASP A 8 10.41 6.22 -2.00
C ASP A 8 11.40 7.36 -1.69
N ASP A 9 11.04 8.18 -0.71
CA ASP A 9 11.79 9.38 -0.31
C ASP A 9 12.78 9.15 0.84
N GLY A 10 12.82 7.95 1.44
CA GLY A 10 13.65 7.68 2.62
C GLY A 10 12.89 7.40 3.89
N GLN A 11 11.69 7.94 3.98
CA GLN A 11 10.86 7.95 5.18
C GLN A 11 9.49 7.37 4.85
N SER A 12 9.00 7.64 3.64
CA SER A 12 7.68 7.30 3.16
C SER A 12 7.78 6.60 1.81
N VAL A 13 6.94 5.60 1.62
CA VAL A 13 6.75 4.95 0.32
C VAL A 13 5.36 5.29 -0.18
N THR A 14 5.26 5.74 -1.43
CA THR A 14 3.98 5.91 -2.12
C THR A 14 3.87 4.86 -3.22
N LEU A 15 2.80 4.08 -3.19
CA LEU A 15 2.45 3.11 -4.23
C LEU A 15 1.15 3.53 -4.89
N ASP A 16 1.24 3.88 -6.17
CA ASP A 16 0.10 4.19 -7.02
C ASP A 16 -0.45 2.89 -7.64
N LEU A 17 -1.64 2.50 -7.17
CA LEU A 17 -2.38 1.29 -7.57
C LEU A 17 -3.48 1.60 -8.58
N HIS A 18 -3.64 2.86 -9.03
CA HIS A 18 -4.66 3.18 -10.02
C HIS A 18 -4.50 2.29 -11.27
N GLY A 19 -5.63 1.80 -11.80
CA GLY A 19 -5.65 0.97 -13.01
C GLY A 19 -5.05 -0.43 -12.86
N VAL A 20 -4.56 -0.82 -11.67
CA VAL A 20 -4.16 -2.20 -11.35
C VAL A 20 -5.41 -3.06 -11.15
N ARG A 21 -5.33 -4.36 -11.45
CA ARG A 21 -6.42 -5.29 -11.10
C ARG A 21 -6.54 -5.42 -9.59
N VAL A 22 -7.74 -5.63 -9.08
CA VAL A 22 -8.03 -5.64 -7.64
C VAL A 22 -7.20 -6.69 -6.89
N ALA A 23 -7.10 -7.91 -7.43
CA ALA A 23 -6.29 -8.98 -6.84
C ALA A 23 -4.79 -8.58 -6.79
N ASP A 24 -4.23 -8.14 -7.91
CA ASP A 24 -2.83 -7.70 -8.00
C ASP A 24 -2.55 -6.51 -7.05
N ALA A 25 -3.54 -5.62 -6.87
CA ALA A 25 -3.40 -4.46 -5.98
C ALA A 25 -3.29 -4.86 -4.51
N LEU A 26 -3.99 -5.91 -4.07
CA LEU A 26 -3.87 -6.45 -2.71
C LEU A 26 -2.50 -7.08 -2.48
N ASP A 27 -2.04 -7.91 -3.43
CA ASP A 27 -0.72 -8.55 -3.33
C ASP A 27 0.40 -7.50 -3.27
N LEU A 28 0.32 -6.46 -4.11
CA LEU A 28 1.25 -5.34 -4.10
C LEU A 28 1.16 -4.52 -2.80
N ALA A 29 -0.03 -4.31 -2.24
CA ALA A 29 -0.21 -3.61 -0.97
C ALA A 29 0.43 -4.38 0.19
N HIS A 30 0.23 -5.69 0.25
CA HIS A 30 0.87 -6.54 1.25
C HIS A 30 2.40 -6.53 1.09
N SER A 31 2.88 -6.71 -0.13
CA SER A 31 4.31 -6.71 -0.44
C SER A 31 4.97 -5.37 -0.07
N VAL A 32 4.36 -4.23 -0.42
CA VAL A 32 4.93 -2.93 -0.11
C VAL A 32 4.96 -2.64 1.39
N VAL A 33 3.98 -3.10 2.17
CA VAL A 33 4.00 -2.97 3.64
C VAL A 33 5.16 -3.75 4.24
N VAL A 34 5.34 -5.01 3.84
CA VAL A 34 6.45 -5.86 4.30
C VAL A 34 7.80 -5.25 3.92
N GLN A 35 7.94 -4.78 2.68
CA GLN A 35 9.20 -4.20 2.23
C GLN A 35 9.46 -2.83 2.87
N ALA A 36 8.45 -1.99 3.02
CA ALA A 36 8.57 -0.71 3.71
C ALA A 36 9.08 -0.91 5.15
N ALA A 37 8.56 -1.90 5.86
CA ALA A 37 9.09 -2.29 7.18
C ALA A 37 10.56 -2.73 7.08
N ARG A 38 10.92 -3.63 6.15
CA ARG A 38 12.31 -4.08 5.96
C ARG A 38 13.28 -2.94 5.64
N TYR A 39 12.86 -1.95 4.86
CA TYR A 39 13.65 -0.78 4.49
C TYR A 39 13.55 0.36 5.52
N GLY A 40 12.90 0.15 6.66
CA GLY A 40 12.83 1.12 7.77
C GLY A 40 11.97 2.35 7.51
N ARG A 41 10.95 2.24 6.67
CA ARG A 41 10.05 3.36 6.36
C ARG A 41 9.02 3.53 7.47
N HIS A 42 8.64 4.77 7.71
CA HIS A 42 7.66 5.15 8.73
C HIS A 42 6.24 5.13 8.20
N THR A 43 6.06 5.37 6.89
CA THR A 43 4.73 5.40 6.29
C THR A 43 4.68 4.73 4.93
N VAL A 44 3.53 4.13 4.62
CA VAL A 44 3.14 3.68 3.29
C VAL A 44 1.87 4.42 2.89
N ARG A 45 1.87 4.99 1.68
CA ARG A 45 0.70 5.61 1.06
C ARG A 45 0.27 4.80 -0.15
N LEU A 46 -0.90 4.19 -0.08
CA LEU A 46 -1.52 3.45 -1.16
C LEU A 46 -2.52 4.36 -1.88
N ILE A 47 -2.24 4.73 -3.12
CA ILE A 47 -3.17 5.52 -3.93
C ILE A 47 -4.04 4.55 -4.71
N HIS A 48 -5.31 4.41 -4.32
CA HIS A 48 -6.28 3.51 -4.95
C HIS A 48 -7.30 4.24 -5.83
N GLY A 49 -7.31 5.57 -5.76
CA GLY A 49 -8.22 6.42 -6.51
C GLY A 49 -9.61 6.58 -5.95
N THR A 50 -10.36 7.49 -6.56
CA THR A 50 -11.70 7.90 -6.13
C THR A 50 -12.80 7.00 -6.65
N SER A 51 -12.49 5.88 -7.32
CA SER A 51 -13.46 5.02 -8.00
C SER A 51 -14.75 4.85 -7.20
N THR A 52 -15.81 5.45 -7.72
CA THR A 52 -17.19 5.21 -7.30
C THR A 52 -17.61 3.87 -7.89
N ALA A 53 -17.92 2.90 -7.05
CA ALA A 53 -18.56 1.69 -7.54
C ALA A 53 -19.91 2.10 -8.17
N ASP A 54 -20.00 2.05 -9.50
CA ASP A 54 -21.30 2.08 -10.16
C ASP A 54 -22.09 0.85 -9.71
N ARG A 55 -23.39 1.04 -9.42
CA ARG A 55 -24.29 -0.01 -8.94
C ARG A 55 -24.24 -1.20 -9.90
N GLY A 56 -23.46 -2.24 -9.55
CA GLY A 56 -23.27 -3.46 -10.34
C GLY A 56 -21.83 -3.90 -10.57
N VAL A 57 -20.81 -3.11 -10.17
CA VAL A 57 -19.40 -3.48 -10.38
C VAL A 57 -18.83 -4.31 -9.21
N ALA A 58 -18.01 -5.30 -9.56
CA ALA A 58 -17.15 -6.09 -8.68
C ALA A 58 -16.34 -5.22 -7.69
N GLN A 59 -15.88 -5.83 -6.59
CA GLN A 59 -15.07 -5.21 -5.53
C GLN A 59 -14.04 -4.20 -6.07
N THR A 60 -13.99 -2.97 -5.53
CA THR A 60 -13.02 -1.94 -5.95
C THR A 60 -11.70 -2.11 -5.19
N ILE A 61 -10.59 -1.54 -5.69
CA ILE A 61 -9.31 -1.53 -4.95
C ILE A 61 -9.49 -0.86 -3.58
N LYS A 62 -10.25 0.24 -3.52
CA LYS A 62 -10.60 0.91 -2.27
C LYS A 62 -11.32 -0.04 -1.31
N GLY A 63 -12.38 -0.72 -1.77
CA GLY A 63 -13.11 -1.69 -0.97
C GLY A 63 -12.20 -2.80 -0.46
N ALA A 64 -11.47 -3.45 -1.36
CA ALA A 64 -10.54 -4.53 -1.05
C ALA A 64 -9.48 -4.14 0.00
N LEU A 65 -8.86 -2.96 -0.13
CA LEU A 65 -7.87 -2.49 0.85
C LEU A 65 -8.48 -2.18 2.21
N HIS A 66 -9.71 -1.69 2.23
CA HIS A 66 -10.43 -1.42 3.48
C HIS A 66 -10.85 -2.72 4.17
N ASP A 67 -11.37 -3.69 3.42
CA ASP A 67 -11.73 -5.01 3.91
C ASP A 67 -10.50 -5.71 4.51
N ALA A 68 -9.38 -5.73 3.76
CA ALA A 68 -8.13 -6.32 4.23
C ALA A 68 -7.58 -5.64 5.51
N LEU A 69 -7.76 -4.33 5.63
CA LEU A 69 -7.39 -3.59 6.84
C LEU A 69 -8.29 -3.95 8.03
N GLU A 70 -9.60 -4.15 7.80
CA GLU A 70 -10.56 -4.57 8.84
C GLU A 70 -10.34 -6.02 9.29
N GLU A 71 -9.86 -6.88 8.38
CA GLU A 71 -9.49 -8.26 8.64
C GLU A 71 -8.09 -8.42 9.27
N GLY A 72 -7.35 -7.32 9.45
CA GLY A 72 -6.03 -7.33 10.10
C GLY A 72 -4.88 -7.82 9.21
N ALA A 73 -5.04 -7.79 7.88
CA ALA A 73 -4.05 -8.30 6.92
C ALA A 73 -2.67 -7.61 7.03
N PHE A 74 -2.59 -6.43 7.66
CA PHE A 74 -1.35 -5.65 7.80
C PHE A 74 -0.84 -5.52 9.24
N ASP A 75 -1.54 -6.09 10.23
CA ASP A 75 -1.34 -5.81 11.67
C ASP A 75 0.07 -6.08 12.17
N ARG A 76 0.78 -7.03 11.55
CA ARG A 76 2.18 -7.33 11.92
C ARG A 76 3.10 -6.13 11.75
N HIS A 77 2.83 -5.27 10.77
CA HIS A 77 3.73 -4.19 10.36
C HIS A 77 3.10 -2.80 10.47
N VAL A 78 1.78 -2.72 10.56
CA VAL A 78 1.03 -1.45 10.61
C VAL A 78 0.66 -1.12 12.05
N THR A 79 0.94 0.11 12.46
CA THR A 79 0.64 0.62 13.81
C THR A 79 -0.55 1.58 13.82
N SER A 80 -0.89 2.14 12.66
CA SER A 80 -2.01 3.08 12.50
C SER A 80 -2.42 3.16 11.03
N SER A 81 -3.66 3.58 10.78
CA SER A 81 -4.18 3.76 9.42
C SER A 81 -5.02 5.03 9.31
N PHE A 82 -4.92 5.72 8.18
CA PHE A 82 -5.75 6.86 7.83
C PHE A 82 -6.37 6.67 6.44
N ARG A 83 -7.70 6.68 6.38
CA ARG A 83 -8.50 6.50 5.16
C ARG A 83 -8.79 7.86 4.54
N GLY A 84 -8.30 8.10 3.33
CA GLY A 84 -8.61 9.25 2.50
C GLY A 84 -9.51 8.87 1.33
N GLU A 85 -10.05 9.86 0.62
CA GLU A 85 -11.01 9.62 -0.47
C GLU A 85 -10.41 8.79 -1.62
N GLY A 86 -9.16 9.06 -1.98
CA GLY A 86 -8.42 8.37 -3.06
C GLY A 86 -7.14 7.68 -2.61
N MET A 87 -6.91 7.56 -1.30
CA MET A 87 -5.70 6.94 -0.76
C MET A 87 -5.87 6.40 0.65
N LEU A 88 -5.06 5.40 0.99
CA LEU A 88 -4.92 4.82 2.33
C LEU A 88 -3.48 5.05 2.82
N THR A 89 -3.31 5.70 3.96
CA THR A 89 -2.01 5.86 4.62
C THR A 89 -1.89 4.87 5.76
N LEU A 90 -0.76 4.18 5.85
CA LEU A 90 -0.43 3.22 6.89
C LEU A 90 0.84 3.70 7.62
N GLY A 91 0.77 3.81 8.95
CA GLY A 91 1.94 3.98 9.80
C GLY A 91 2.62 2.63 10.00
N ILE A 92 3.93 2.58 9.83
CA ILE A 92 4.71 1.34 9.85
C ILE A 92 5.52 1.24 11.15
N ALA A 93 5.55 0.06 11.74
CA ALA A 93 6.34 -0.23 12.92
C ALA A 93 7.85 -0.03 12.65
N PRO A 94 8.61 0.59 13.57
CA PRO A 94 10.05 0.75 13.41
C PRO A 94 10.76 -0.59 13.22
N ALA A 95 11.70 -0.64 12.26
CA ALA A 95 12.56 -1.79 12.06
C ALA A 95 13.87 -1.63 12.84
N PRO A 96 14.27 -2.63 13.64
CA PRO A 96 15.48 -2.54 14.46
C PRO A 96 16.78 -2.51 13.64
N SER A 97 16.77 -3.07 12.42
CA SER A 97 17.91 -3.08 11.51
C SER A 97 17.43 -2.87 10.07
N PRO A 98 17.20 -1.62 9.63
CA PRO A 98 16.64 -1.34 8.32
C PRO A 98 17.65 -1.62 7.20
N ARG A 99 17.16 -2.19 6.09
CA ARG A 99 17.96 -2.39 4.89
C ARG A 99 18.34 -1.02 4.29
N PRO A 100 19.62 -0.79 3.97
CA PRO A 100 20.04 0.47 3.35
C PRO A 100 19.49 0.60 1.92
N GLY A 101 19.37 1.84 1.45
CA GLY A 101 18.97 2.16 0.08
C GLY A 101 17.52 2.60 -0.05
N ARG A 102 16.98 2.48 -1.27
CA ARG A 102 15.61 2.84 -1.62
C ARG A 102 14.84 1.61 -2.05
N LEU A 103 13.59 1.50 -1.61
CA LEU A 103 12.64 0.53 -2.11
C LEU A 103 12.32 0.83 -3.57
N ARG A 104 12.28 -0.21 -4.40
CA ARG A 104 11.94 -0.14 -5.82
C ARG A 104 10.77 -1.05 -6.12
N LEU A 105 10.07 -0.79 -7.22
CA LEU A 105 8.94 -1.63 -7.65
C LEU A 105 9.35 -3.10 -7.86
N ALA A 106 10.60 -3.36 -8.26
CA ALA A 106 11.13 -4.70 -8.44
C ALA A 106 11.27 -5.50 -7.13
N ASP A 107 11.31 -4.84 -5.97
CA ASP A 107 11.36 -5.48 -4.66
C ASP A 107 9.98 -6.01 -4.21
N LEU A 108 8.90 -5.67 -4.93
CA LEU A 108 7.54 -6.08 -4.57
C LEU A 108 7.14 -7.46 -5.09
N ARG A 109 8.05 -8.17 -5.78
CA ARG A 109 7.83 -9.49 -6.36
C ARG A 109 8.12 -10.62 -5.38
#